data_AF-A0A6L9Y511-F1
#
_entry.id   AF-A0A6L9Y511-F1
#
_cell.length_a   1.000
_cell.length_b   1.000
_cell.length_c   1.000
_cell.angle_alpha   90.00
_cell.angle_beta   90.00
_cell.angle_gamma   90.00
#
_symmetry.space_group_name_H-M   'P 1'
#
loop_
_entity.id
_entity.type
_entity.pdbx_description
1 polymer ?
#
loop_
_entity_poly.entity_id
_entity_poly.type
_entity_poly.pdbx_seq_one_letter_code
_entity_poly.pdbx_strand_id
1 'polypeptide(L)'
;MKEIYFRTVYLEPGMFFNFHYKLNIFMTNELNKNLYIEKIPFRKGMKTDTTDYTLVLNISCHNDEFTVTGPTMYRKDQEIDFYLNIPYKKIPKIKEQAVYFLNYVELGLIDILREDAEKYDIHSALNKVKQSVIDLDNTNELLTFIED
;
A
#
# COMPACT_ATOMS: atom_id res chain seq x y z
N MET A 1 6.74 -4.81 15.61
CA MET A 1 6.65 -4.85 14.14
C MET A 1 5.95 -3.56 13.74
N LYS A 2 6.51 -2.74 12.84
CA LYS A 2 5.69 -1.65 12.30
C LYS A 2 4.78 -2.25 11.27
N GLU A 3 3.50 -2.25 11.60
CA GLU A 3 2.50 -2.71 10.67
C GLU A 3 2.24 -1.59 9.68
N ILE A 4 2.43 -1.93 8.41
CA ILE A 4 1.93 -1.17 7.28
C ILE A 4 0.53 -1.69 7.03
N TYR A 5 -0.44 -0.79 6.90
CA TYR A 5 -1.81 -1.15 6.55
C TYR A 5 -2.23 -0.51 5.24
N PHE A 6 -2.93 -1.26 4.40
CA PHE A 6 -3.62 -0.71 3.24
C PHE A 6 -5.06 -0.38 3.63
N ARG A 7 -5.49 0.87 3.41
CA ARG A 7 -6.88 1.30 3.54
C ARG A 7 -7.35 1.78 2.18
N THR A 8 -8.27 1.07 1.53
CA THR A 8 -8.79 1.51 0.23
C THR A 8 -9.78 2.66 0.42
N VAL A 9 -9.54 3.76 -0.29
CA VAL A 9 -10.34 4.98 -0.28
C VAL A 9 -10.81 5.23 -1.70
N TYR A 10 -12.05 4.86 -2.00
CA TYR A 10 -12.64 5.07 -3.33
C TYR A 10 -13.11 6.51 -3.46
N LEU A 11 -12.39 7.30 -4.24
CA LEU A 11 -12.67 8.74 -4.43
C LEU A 11 -13.53 9.02 -5.66
N GLU A 12 -13.44 8.19 -6.71
CA GLU A 12 -14.11 8.44 -7.99
C GLU A 12 -14.99 7.26 -8.44
N PRO A 13 -16.25 7.50 -8.87
CA PRO A 13 -17.13 6.45 -9.37
C PRO A 13 -16.54 5.69 -10.57
N GLY A 14 -16.58 4.35 -10.51
CA GLY A 14 -16.08 3.49 -11.59
C GLY A 14 -14.56 3.31 -11.62
N MET A 15 -13.81 3.95 -10.71
CA MET A 15 -12.36 3.79 -10.59
C MET A 15 -11.99 3.10 -9.30
N PHE A 16 -11.76 1.80 -9.38
CA PHE A 16 -11.40 0.99 -8.24
C PHE A 16 -10.52 -0.19 -8.65
N PHE A 17 -9.76 -0.68 -7.68
CA PHE A 17 -9.17 -2.01 -7.76
C PHE A 17 -10.23 -3.02 -7.36
N ASN A 18 -10.49 -4.03 -8.20
CA ASN A 18 -11.46 -5.08 -7.91
C ASN A 18 -10.82 -6.14 -7.01
N PHE A 19 -10.30 -5.71 -5.86
CA PHE A 19 -9.75 -6.59 -4.85
C PHE A 19 -10.83 -6.94 -3.85
N HIS A 20 -11.08 -8.23 -3.67
CA HIS A 20 -11.77 -8.68 -2.48
C HIS A 20 -10.96 -8.31 -1.22
N TYR A 21 -11.63 -7.95 -0.12
CA TYR A 21 -10.96 -7.50 1.11
C TYR A 21 -9.93 -8.51 1.62
N LYS A 22 -10.17 -9.81 1.43
CA LYS A 22 -9.22 -10.88 1.80
C LYS A 22 -7.89 -10.77 1.04
N LEU A 23 -7.91 -10.38 -0.25
CA LEU A 23 -6.69 -10.19 -1.03
C LEU A 23 -5.90 -9.00 -0.52
N ASN A 24 -6.58 -7.92 -0.12
CA ASN A 24 -5.94 -6.77 0.50
C ASN A 24 -5.25 -7.15 1.84
N ILE A 25 -5.96 -7.90 2.71
CA ILE A 25 -5.40 -8.42 3.96
C ILE A 25 -4.20 -9.34 3.67
N PHE A 26 -4.31 -10.23 2.68
CA PHE A 26 -3.22 -11.10 2.26
C PHE A 26 -1.99 -10.30 1.86
N MET A 27 -2.11 -9.33 0.95
CA MET A 27 -0.99 -8.51 0.50
C MET A 27 -0.38 -7.69 1.65
N THR A 28 -1.21 -7.16 2.55
CA THR A 28 -0.77 -6.43 3.75
C THR A 28 0.06 -7.32 4.67
N ASN A 29 -0.42 -8.53 4.95
CA ASN A 29 0.28 -9.50 5.78
C ASN A 29 1.59 -9.96 5.15
N GLU A 30 1.58 -10.24 3.84
CA GLU A 30 2.79 -10.59 3.11
C GLU A 30 3.81 -9.45 3.12
N LEU A 31 3.37 -8.20 3.00
CA LEU A 31 4.27 -7.04 3.12
C LEU A 31 4.90 -6.96 4.51
N ASN A 32 4.11 -7.05 5.57
CA ASN A 32 4.59 -6.96 6.95
C ASN A 32 5.51 -8.13 7.36
N LYS A 33 5.41 -9.29 6.70
CA LYS A 33 6.38 -10.39 6.87
C LYS A 33 7.74 -10.09 6.24
N ASN A 34 7.76 -9.32 5.15
CA ASN A 34 8.93 -9.14 4.30
C ASN A 34 9.61 -7.77 4.47
N LEU A 35 8.93 -6.78 5.04
CA LEU A 35 9.43 -5.42 5.20
C LEU A 35 9.34 -4.99 6.66
N TYR A 36 10.49 -4.57 7.21
CA TYR A 36 10.58 -3.98 8.53
C TYR A 36 11.03 -2.52 8.40
N ILE A 37 10.15 -1.59 8.78
CA ILE A 37 10.46 -0.16 8.85
C ILE A 37 10.65 0.19 10.33
N GLU A 38 11.83 0.69 10.70
CA GLU A 38 12.10 1.09 12.09
C GLU A 38 11.47 2.44 12.41
N LYS A 39 11.49 3.37 11.44
CA LYS A 39 11.00 4.74 11.64
C LYS A 39 10.47 5.34 10.35
N ILE A 40 9.36 6.07 10.46
CA ILE A 40 8.88 6.94 9.38
C ILE A 40 9.62 8.27 9.52
N PRO A 41 10.35 8.74 8.48
CA PRO A 41 11.14 9.96 8.57
C PRO A 41 10.29 11.17 8.96
N PHE A 42 10.89 12.07 9.74
CA PHE A 42 10.23 13.31 10.10
C PHE A 42 10.00 14.19 8.86
N ARG A 43 8.74 14.60 8.63
CA ARG A 43 8.38 15.62 7.65
C ARG A 43 7.99 16.93 8.36
N LYS A 44 8.12 18.05 7.65
CA LYS A 44 7.73 19.39 8.14
C LYS A 44 6.26 19.35 8.62
N GLY A 45 6.05 19.58 9.92
CA GLY A 45 4.73 19.45 10.57
C GLY A 45 4.65 18.34 11.63
N MET A 46 5.57 17.37 11.60
CA MET A 46 5.67 16.32 12.61
C MET A 46 6.52 16.81 13.78
N LYS A 47 5.96 16.80 15.01
CA LYS A 47 6.63 17.24 16.24
C LYS A 47 6.87 16.11 17.26
N THR A 48 6.61 14.86 16.88
CA THR A 48 6.54 13.74 17.81
C THR A 48 7.29 12.55 17.24
N ASP A 49 7.98 11.82 18.10
CA ASP A 49 8.63 10.59 17.71
C ASP A 49 7.62 9.59 17.11
N THR A 50 7.96 9.07 15.93
CA THR A 50 7.09 8.20 15.13
C THR A 50 7.42 6.72 15.33
N THR A 51 8.27 6.42 16.32
CA THR A 51 8.71 5.05 16.65
C THR A 51 7.50 4.16 16.96
N ASP A 52 6.53 4.66 17.71
CA ASP A 52 5.34 3.89 18.11
C ASP A 52 4.15 4.04 17.15
N TYR A 53 4.35 4.68 15.98
CA TYR A 53 3.26 4.92 15.04
C TYR A 53 3.20 3.85 13.94
N THR A 54 1.97 3.47 13.61
CA THR A 54 1.59 2.60 12.50
C THR A 54 1.54 3.40 11.20
N LEU A 55 2.06 2.83 10.11
CA LEU A 55 1.98 3.45 8.78
C LEU A 55 0.69 3.01 8.08
N VAL A 56 -0.20 3.94 7.80
CA VAL A 56 -1.43 3.66 7.04
C VAL A 56 -1.30 4.25 5.65
N LEU A 57 -1.40 3.39 4.64
CA LEU A 57 -1.43 3.76 3.23
C LEU A 57 -2.88 3.77 2.76
N ASN A 58 -3.43 4.97 2.64
CA ASN A 58 -4.74 5.22 2.07
C ASN A 58 -4.64 5.18 0.54
N ILE A 59 -5.26 4.18 -0.08
CA ILE A 59 -5.14 3.92 -1.52
C ILE A 59 -6.31 4.57 -2.23
N SER A 60 -6.05 5.54 -3.10
CA SER A 60 -7.05 6.14 -3.97
C SER A 60 -6.72 5.91 -5.44
N CYS A 61 -7.76 5.86 -6.28
CA CYS A 61 -7.64 5.78 -7.73
C CYS A 61 -8.20 7.05 -8.37
N HIS A 62 -7.50 7.60 -9.35
CA HIS A 62 -7.93 8.75 -10.16
C HIS A 62 -7.30 8.69 -11.56
N ASN A 63 -7.65 9.63 -12.45
CA ASN A 63 -7.06 9.70 -13.80
C ASN A 63 -5.74 10.48 -13.91
N ASP A 64 -5.35 11.23 -12.86
CA ASP A 64 -4.11 12.01 -12.84
C ASP A 64 -2.83 11.16 -12.63
N GLU A 65 -1.68 11.83 -12.62
CA GLU A 65 -0.37 11.25 -12.33
C GLU A 65 -0.25 10.75 -10.89
N PHE A 66 0.63 9.77 -10.67
CA PHE A 66 0.86 9.22 -9.33
C PHE A 66 1.37 10.31 -8.37
N THR A 67 0.71 10.44 -7.22
CA THR A 67 1.14 11.36 -6.17
C THR A 67 1.03 10.73 -4.79
N VAL A 68 1.88 11.20 -3.87
CA VAL A 68 1.83 10.85 -2.45
C VAL A 68 1.50 12.10 -1.65
N THR A 69 0.41 12.08 -0.89
CA THR A 69 0.02 13.18 -0.01
C THR A 69 -0.02 12.76 1.46
N GLY A 70 0.07 13.75 2.37
CA GLY A 70 0.28 13.54 3.81
C GLY A 70 1.63 14.10 4.30
N PRO A 71 2.06 13.79 5.53
CA PRO A 71 1.38 12.92 6.49
C PRO A 71 0.20 13.61 7.16
N THR A 72 -0.85 12.84 7.44
CA THR A 72 -1.87 13.21 8.44
C THR A 72 -1.62 12.37 9.69
N MET A 73 -1.39 13.01 10.84
CA MET A 73 -1.07 12.30 12.08
C MET A 73 -2.27 12.27 13.02
N TYR A 74 -2.69 11.06 13.40
CA TYR A 74 -3.74 10.83 14.41
C TYR A 74 -3.10 10.37 15.72
N ARG A 75 -2.77 11.33 16.59
CA ARG A 75 -2.05 11.07 17.85
C ARG A 75 -2.74 10.10 18.79
N LYS A 76 -4.08 10.01 18.74
CA LYS A 76 -4.87 9.14 19.62
C LYS A 76 -4.70 7.67 19.23
N ASP A 77 -4.66 7.40 17.93
CA ASP A 77 -4.64 6.05 17.37
C ASP A 77 -3.21 5.61 17.00
N GLN A 78 -2.24 6.50 17.20
CA GLN A 78 -0.84 6.30 16.80
C GLN A 78 -0.72 5.92 15.32
N GLU A 79 -1.58 6.49 14.46
CA GLU A 79 -1.54 6.28 13.01
C GLU A 79 -0.90 7.48 12.30
N ILE A 80 -0.11 7.19 11.28
CA ILE A 80 0.37 8.16 10.30
C ILE A 80 -0.17 7.76 8.95
N ASP A 81 -1.05 8.59 8.44
CA ASP A 81 -1.75 8.38 7.19
C ASP A 81 -1.00 9.07 6.05
N PHE A 82 -0.71 8.31 5.01
CA PHE A 82 -0.34 8.81 3.70
C PHE A 82 -1.36 8.35 2.68
N TYR A 83 -1.63 9.18 1.68
CA TYR A 83 -2.49 8.82 0.57
C TYR A 83 -1.62 8.52 -0.64
N LEU A 84 -1.77 7.31 -1.18
CA LEU A 84 -1.21 6.92 -2.46
C LEU A 84 -2.30 7.12 -3.51
N ASN A 85 -2.17 8.18 -4.30
CA ASN A 85 -3.10 8.50 -5.34
C ASN A 85 -2.60 7.86 -6.65
N ILE A 86 -3.22 6.74 -7.02
CA ILE A 86 -2.74 5.84 -8.07
C ILE A 86 -3.51 6.09 -9.37
N PRO A 87 -2.81 6.25 -10.51
CA PRO A 87 -3.45 6.36 -11.81
C PRO A 87 -4.30 5.12 -12.10
N TYR A 88 -5.57 5.33 -12.43
CA TYR A 88 -6.49 4.25 -12.74
C TYR A 88 -6.11 3.61 -14.07
N LYS A 89 -6.06 2.28 -14.07
CA LYS A 89 -5.91 1.47 -15.27
C LYS A 89 -6.84 0.28 -15.18
N LYS A 90 -7.68 0.11 -16.20
CA LYS A 90 -8.56 -1.06 -16.32
C LYS A 90 -7.70 -2.28 -16.66
N ILE A 91 -7.58 -3.21 -15.72
CA ILE A 91 -6.82 -4.46 -15.85
C ILE A 91 -7.77 -5.63 -15.60
N PRO A 92 -8.06 -6.48 -16.60
CA PRO A 92 -9.09 -7.52 -16.46
C PRO A 92 -8.74 -8.64 -15.46
N LYS A 93 -7.45 -8.93 -15.27
CA LYS A 93 -7.01 -10.03 -14.40
C LYS A 93 -6.61 -9.51 -13.04
N ILE A 94 -7.23 -10.06 -11.99
CA ILE A 94 -7.00 -9.64 -10.59
C ILE A 94 -5.52 -9.70 -10.20
N LYS A 95 -4.79 -10.75 -10.57
CA LYS A 95 -3.35 -10.86 -10.30
C LYS A 95 -2.55 -9.73 -10.94
N GLU A 96 -2.81 -9.42 -12.21
CA GLU A 96 -2.14 -8.33 -12.92
C GLU A 96 -2.50 -6.97 -12.30
N GLN A 97 -3.74 -6.80 -11.85
CA GLN A 97 -4.20 -5.59 -11.16
C GLN A 97 -3.53 -5.44 -9.78
N ALA A 98 -3.38 -6.54 -9.03
CA ALA A 98 -2.68 -6.55 -7.75
C ALA A 98 -1.19 -6.24 -7.90
N VAL A 99 -0.53 -6.79 -8.93
CA VAL A 99 0.86 -6.44 -9.25
C VAL A 99 0.99 -4.96 -9.64
N TYR A 100 0.06 -4.44 -10.44
CA TYR A 100 0.01 -3.01 -10.77
C TYR A 100 -0.11 -2.14 -9.52
N PHE A 101 -1.03 -2.48 -8.61
CA PHE A 101 -1.20 -1.82 -7.33
C PHE A 101 0.09 -1.86 -6.49
N LEU A 102 0.72 -3.03 -6.34
CA LEU A 102 1.94 -3.22 -5.55
C LEU A 102 3.14 -2.43 -6.11
N ASN A 103 3.21 -2.20 -7.43
CA ASN A 103 4.22 -1.32 -8.02
C ASN A 103 4.08 0.13 -7.52
N TYR A 104 2.86 0.63 -7.32
CA TYR A 104 2.68 1.98 -6.76
C TYR A 104 2.83 2.03 -5.24
N VAL A 105 2.52 0.94 -4.53
CA VAL A 105 2.88 0.83 -3.12
C VAL A 105 4.40 0.94 -2.95
N GLU A 106 5.17 0.30 -3.81
CA GLU A 106 6.63 0.41 -3.83
C GLU A 106 7.09 1.87 -4.02
N LEU A 107 6.59 2.54 -5.08
CA LEU A 107 6.90 3.96 -5.34
C LEU A 107 6.47 4.85 -4.16
N GLY A 108 5.32 4.56 -3.56
CA GLY A 108 4.79 5.28 -2.41
C GLY A 108 5.68 5.15 -1.18
N LEU A 109 6.12 3.93 -0.85
CA LEU A 109 7.04 3.69 0.26
C LEU A 109 8.39 4.37 0.04
N ILE A 110 8.92 4.35 -1.18
CA ILE A 110 10.15 5.06 -1.54
C ILE A 110 9.97 6.57 -1.34
N ASP A 111 8.86 7.16 -1.80
CA ASP A 111 8.60 8.59 -1.56
C ASP A 111 8.46 8.90 -0.06
N ILE A 112 7.69 8.08 0.68
CA ILE A 112 7.44 8.28 2.11
C ILE A 112 8.76 8.26 2.89
N LEU A 113 9.62 7.27 2.61
CA LEU A 113 10.86 7.02 3.32
C LEU A 113 12.05 7.85 2.81
N ARG A 114 12.00 8.38 1.58
CA ARG A 114 13.00 9.27 0.97
C ARG A 114 14.43 8.70 1.09
N GLU A 115 15.33 9.47 1.70
CA GLU A 115 16.73 9.11 1.93
C GLU A 115 16.88 7.85 2.82
N ASP A 116 15.89 7.55 3.66
CA ASP A 116 15.90 6.32 4.46
C ASP A 116 15.41 5.10 3.67
N ALA A 117 14.85 5.28 2.47
CA ALA A 117 14.33 4.17 1.67
C ALA A 117 15.41 3.12 1.37
N GLU A 118 16.65 3.53 1.09
CA GLU A 118 17.77 2.62 0.80
C GLU A 118 18.14 1.70 1.96
N LYS A 119 17.76 2.06 3.20
CA LYS A 119 18.00 1.23 4.40
C LYS A 119 17.07 0.03 4.47
N TYR A 120 15.92 0.12 3.80
CA TYR A 120 14.87 -0.87 3.85
C TYR A 120 14.80 -1.49 2.46
N ASP A 121 15.03 -2.80 2.34
CA ASP A 121 15.05 -3.52 1.06
C ASP A 121 13.63 -3.63 0.45
N ILE A 122 13.02 -2.48 0.17
CA ILE A 122 11.62 -2.30 -0.24
C ILE A 122 11.37 -3.05 -1.53
N HIS A 123 12.26 -2.92 -2.51
CA HIS A 123 12.12 -3.59 -3.81
C HIS A 123 12.05 -5.12 -3.65
N SER A 124 12.97 -5.71 -2.90
CA SER A 124 12.98 -7.15 -2.62
C SER A 124 11.73 -7.59 -1.86
N ALA A 125 11.32 -6.83 -0.84
CA ALA A 125 10.12 -7.13 -0.07
C ALA A 125 8.87 -7.11 -0.96
N LEU A 126 8.69 -6.07 -1.77
CA LEU A 126 7.54 -5.94 -2.67
C LEU A 126 7.57 -7.00 -3.78
N ASN A 127 8.73 -7.39 -4.29
CA ASN A 127 8.84 -8.49 -5.25
C ASN A 127 8.40 -9.82 -4.64
N LYS A 128 8.72 -10.09 -3.37
CA LYS A 128 8.21 -11.28 -2.67
C LYS A 128 6.69 -11.26 -2.55
N VAL A 129 6.09 -10.11 -2.21
CA VAL A 129 4.62 -9.97 -2.16
C VAL A 129 4.00 -10.18 -3.55
N LYS A 130 4.56 -9.59 -4.60
CA LYS A 130 4.11 -9.78 -5.98
C LYS A 130 4.18 -11.26 -6.38
N GLN A 131 5.26 -11.95 -6.03
CA GLN A 131 5.41 -13.38 -6.30
C GLN A 131 4.37 -14.20 -5.54
N SER A 132 4.15 -13.93 -4.25
CA SER A 132 3.10 -14.57 -3.45
C SER A 132 1.70 -14.43 -4.08
N VAL A 133 1.40 -13.30 -4.73
CA VAL A 133 0.15 -13.09 -5.48
C VAL A 133 0.13 -13.89 -6.80
N ILE A 134 1.23 -13.90 -7.54
CA ILE A 134 1.35 -14.61 -8.82
C ILE A 134 1.15 -16.12 -8.61
N ASP A 135 1.71 -16.66 -7.52
CA ASP A 135 1.72 -18.08 -7.16
C ASP A 135 0.37 -18.58 -6.63
N LEU A 136 -0.58 -17.70 -6.30
CA LEU A 136 -1.93 -18.12 -5.92
C LEU A 136 -2.55 -18.97 -7.04
N ASP A 137 -3.19 -20.09 -6.71
CA ASP A 137 -3.92 -20.85 -7.73
C ASP A 137 -5.04 -19.99 -8.35
N ASN A 138 -5.34 -20.15 -9.64
CA ASN A 138 -6.38 -19.34 -10.30
C ASN A 138 -7.79 -19.61 -9.75
N THR A 139 -7.99 -20.72 -9.04
CA THR A 139 -9.23 -21.08 -8.33
C THR A 139 -9.24 -20.61 -6.88
N ASN A 140 -8.17 -19.94 -6.42
CA ASN A 140 -8.05 -19.48 -5.04
C ASN A 140 -9.14 -18.44 -4.70
N GLU A 141 -9.76 -18.58 -3.53
CA GLU A 141 -10.83 -17.70 -3.08
C GLU A 141 -10.41 -16.22 -2.96
N LEU A 142 -9.12 -15.93 -2.79
CA LEU A 142 -8.59 -14.56 -2.77
C LEU A 142 -8.72 -13.85 -4.12
N LEU A 143 -8.87 -14.61 -5.21
CA LEU A 143 -9.00 -14.10 -6.58
C LEU A 143 -10.46 -14.01 -7.04
N THR A 144 -11.42 -14.10 -6.11
CA THR A 144 -12.83 -13.90 -6.43
C THR A 144 -13.13 -12.43 -6.72
N PHE A 145 -13.86 -12.18 -7.81
CA PHE A 145 -14.32 -10.84 -8.16
C PHE A 145 -15.39 -10.38 -7.18
N ILE A 146 -15.39 -9.08 -6.86
CA ILE A 146 -16.62 -8.42 -6.44
C ILE A 146 -17.34 -8.09 -7.75
N GLU A 147 -18.41 -8.82 -8.05
CA GLU A 147 -19.41 -8.37 -9.02
C GLU A 147 -20.26 -7.30 -8.32
N ASP A 148 -20.27 -6.09 -8.88
CA ASP A 148 -21.23 -5.04 -8.50
C ASP A 148 -22.65 -5.42 -8.95
#